data_AF-A6G955-F1
#
_entry.id   AF-A6G955-F1
#
_cell.length_a   1.000
_cell.length_b   1.000
_cell.length_c   1.000
_cell.angle_alpha   90.00
_cell.angle_beta   90.00
_cell.angle_gamma   90.00
#
_symmetry.space_group_name_H-M   'P 1'
#
loop_
_entity.id
_entity.type
_entity.pdbx_description
1 polymer ?
#
loop_
_entity_poly.entity_id
_entity_poly.type
_entity_poly.pdbx_seq_one_letter_code
_entity_poly.pdbx_strand_id
1 'polypeptide(L)'
;MVAVYGAVLATAALVSGACQWDYATTAFRCDPSNPDCPDSGGGPYQCCSDDPAALDLGDLSAFVAPSYAGGGGTGTPLFSGNNNSLSRSGFCVEAVPGLIEEGAAGCPIPCNPTWGSDDLAAVCGGAKCCQTVELEAEDCALDPTLGDSGCYRPVTGVDIMGFGGADATNWSGSAHATHQDPNGAGCITFAQGDEAIQGACFRRLSVADQRGFCQNVEVCPLTQPGYIDACSARNAAEGLSGC
;
A
#
# COMPACT_ATOMS: atom_id res chain seq x y z
N MET A 1 11.31 57.87 -4.52
CA MET A 1 11.96 56.69 -3.92
C MET A 1 11.06 55.51 -4.20
N VAL A 2 11.49 54.58 -5.04
CA VAL A 2 10.72 53.38 -5.41
C VAL A 2 11.34 52.21 -4.67
N ALA A 3 10.57 51.58 -3.78
CA ALA A 3 10.97 50.38 -3.07
C ALA A 3 10.83 49.18 -4.03
N VAL A 4 11.93 48.49 -4.30
CA VAL A 4 11.94 47.23 -5.06
C VAL A 4 11.83 46.09 -4.06
N TYR A 5 10.67 45.44 -4.01
CA TYR A 5 10.48 44.18 -3.29
C TYR A 5 11.08 43.05 -4.14
N GLY A 6 12.19 42.46 -3.68
CA GLY A 6 12.75 41.25 -4.25
C GLY A 6 11.95 40.04 -3.81
N ALA A 7 11.27 39.38 -4.74
CA ALA A 7 10.64 38.10 -4.51
C ALA A 7 11.71 37.01 -4.46
N VAL A 8 11.82 36.32 -3.32
CA VAL A 8 12.60 35.08 -3.19
C VAL A 8 11.75 33.96 -3.78
N LEU A 9 12.02 33.60 -5.03
CA LEU A 9 11.49 32.38 -5.64
C LEU A 9 12.30 31.21 -5.08
N ALA A 10 11.78 30.57 -4.03
CA ALA A 10 12.25 29.26 -3.62
C ALA A 10 11.81 28.25 -4.68
N THR A 11 12.73 27.87 -5.55
CA THR A 11 12.55 26.72 -6.45
C THR A 11 12.56 25.46 -5.58
N ALA A 12 11.36 24.95 -5.24
CA ALA A 12 11.23 23.57 -4.79
C ALA A 12 11.64 22.68 -5.96
N ALA A 13 12.84 22.11 -5.89
CA ALA A 13 13.24 21.05 -6.79
C ALA A 13 12.40 19.82 -6.44
N LEU A 14 11.38 19.53 -7.24
CA LEU A 14 10.75 18.22 -7.28
C LEU A 14 11.82 17.25 -7.79
N VAL A 15 12.54 16.63 -6.87
CA VAL A 15 13.38 15.49 -7.19
C VAL A 15 12.41 14.34 -7.40
N SER A 16 11.93 14.16 -8.63
CA SER A 16 11.32 12.90 -9.07
C SER A 16 12.43 11.85 -9.15
N GLY A 17 12.96 11.48 -8.00
CA GLY A 17 13.84 10.34 -7.86
C GLY A 17 12.96 9.11 -7.94
N ALA A 18 12.93 8.45 -9.10
CA ALA A 18 12.51 7.05 -9.13
C ALA A 18 13.36 6.33 -8.09
N CYS A 19 12.75 5.92 -6.97
CA CYS A 19 13.46 5.27 -5.87
C CYS A 19 14.14 4.02 -6.42
N GLN A 20 15.47 4.03 -6.50
CA GLN A 20 16.24 2.81 -6.73
C GLN A 20 16.26 2.04 -5.43
N TRP A 21 15.33 1.09 -5.32
CA TRP A 21 15.30 0.14 -4.23
C TRP A 21 16.43 -0.88 -4.39
N ASP A 22 17.28 -1.00 -3.37
CA ASP A 22 18.21 -2.13 -3.25
C ASP A 22 17.48 -3.33 -2.62
N TYR A 23 16.42 -3.78 -3.27
CA TYR A 23 16.14 -5.21 -3.27
C TYR A 23 17.29 -5.80 -4.06
N ALA A 24 18.07 -6.73 -3.49
CA ALA A 24 19.21 -7.34 -4.17
C ALA A 24 18.94 -7.46 -5.68
N THR A 25 19.58 -6.56 -6.43
CA THR A 25 19.40 -6.34 -7.88
C THR A 25 17.95 -6.11 -8.39
N THR A 26 17.53 -4.84 -8.42
CA THR A 26 16.43 -4.25 -9.25
C THR A 26 15.06 -4.92 -9.19
N ALA A 27 14.13 -4.31 -8.44
CA ALA A 27 12.71 -4.62 -8.52
C ALA A 27 11.95 -3.61 -9.40
N PHE A 28 11.36 -4.07 -10.50
CA PHE A 28 10.49 -3.26 -11.36
C PHE A 28 9.03 -3.49 -10.98
N ARG A 29 8.17 -2.48 -11.15
CA ARG A 29 6.72 -2.64 -10.96
C ARG A 29 6.20 -3.70 -11.93
N CYS A 30 5.27 -4.51 -11.45
CA CYS A 30 4.57 -5.50 -12.26
C CYS A 30 3.12 -5.65 -11.79
N ASP A 31 2.31 -6.28 -12.64
CA ASP A 31 0.93 -6.67 -12.33
C ASP A 31 0.89 -8.19 -12.10
N PRO A 32 0.69 -8.67 -10.86
CA PRO A 32 0.65 -10.11 -10.58
C PRO A 32 -0.44 -10.89 -11.33
N SER A 33 -1.51 -10.23 -11.80
CA SER A 33 -2.55 -10.86 -12.62
C SER A 33 -2.17 -11.02 -14.09
N ASN A 34 -1.17 -10.28 -14.55
CA ASN A 34 -0.59 -10.37 -15.86
C ASN A 34 0.94 -10.21 -15.76
N PRO A 35 1.62 -11.20 -15.17
CA PRO A 35 3.01 -11.07 -14.77
C PRO A 35 3.92 -10.90 -16.00
N ASP A 36 4.67 -9.81 -16.02
CA ASP A 36 5.65 -9.47 -17.06
C ASP A 36 6.97 -9.09 -16.39
N CYS A 37 7.68 -10.11 -15.90
CA CYS A 37 8.98 -9.92 -15.27
C CYS A 37 10.11 -10.34 -16.20
N PRO A 38 11.21 -9.57 -16.26
CA PRO A 38 12.36 -9.94 -17.07
C PRO A 38 13.02 -11.20 -16.52
N ASP A 39 13.81 -11.88 -17.36
CA ASP A 39 14.74 -12.90 -16.88
C ASP A 39 15.98 -12.22 -16.29
N SER A 40 16.33 -12.54 -15.05
CA SER A 40 17.65 -12.21 -14.50
C SER A 40 18.64 -13.23 -15.04
N GLY A 41 19.85 -12.82 -15.41
CA GLY A 41 20.92 -13.75 -15.82
C GLY A 41 21.30 -14.81 -14.76
N GLY A 42 20.69 -14.76 -13.56
CA GLY A 42 20.78 -15.73 -12.47
C GLY A 42 19.49 -16.51 -12.16
N GLY A 43 18.36 -16.24 -12.83
CA GLY A 43 17.06 -16.91 -12.64
C GLY A 43 15.87 -16.03 -13.04
N PRO A 44 14.65 -16.60 -13.16
CA PRO A 44 13.47 -15.78 -13.46
C PRO A 44 13.14 -14.87 -12.28
N TYR A 45 12.97 -13.57 -12.52
CA TYR A 45 12.26 -12.72 -11.57
C TYR A 45 10.80 -13.15 -11.55
N GLN A 46 10.14 -13.05 -10.40
CA GLN A 46 8.72 -13.32 -10.27
C GLN A 46 7.96 -12.10 -9.78
N CYS A 47 6.73 -11.94 -10.26
CA CYS A 47 5.89 -10.82 -9.88
C CYS A 47 5.17 -11.12 -8.57
N CYS A 48 5.59 -10.43 -7.51
CA CYS A 48 5.07 -10.60 -6.16
C CYS A 48 4.25 -9.39 -5.76
N SER A 49 3.01 -9.62 -5.34
CA SER A 49 2.15 -8.60 -4.79
C SER A 49 2.74 -8.03 -3.51
N ASP A 50 2.72 -6.70 -3.39
CA ASP A 50 3.10 -5.95 -2.17
C ASP A 50 1.90 -5.68 -1.26
N ASP A 51 0.78 -6.36 -1.51
CA ASP A 51 -0.50 -6.11 -0.87
C ASP A 51 -0.77 -7.08 0.31
N PRO A 52 -0.85 -6.56 1.54
CA PRO A 52 -1.12 -7.35 2.74
C PRO A 52 -2.60 -7.46 3.11
N ALA A 53 -3.53 -6.91 2.32
CA ALA A 53 -4.93 -6.85 2.68
C ALA A 53 -5.48 -8.27 2.89
N ALA A 54 -6.25 -8.44 3.96
CA ALA A 54 -6.78 -9.72 4.36
C ALA A 54 -8.20 -9.61 4.93
N LEU A 55 -8.92 -10.73 4.89
CA LEU A 55 -10.30 -10.80 5.37
C LEU A 55 -10.49 -12.01 6.28
N ASP A 56 -11.11 -11.78 7.44
CA ASP A 56 -11.65 -12.86 8.25
C ASP A 56 -13.02 -13.27 7.69
N LEU A 57 -13.12 -14.47 7.13
CA LEU A 57 -14.37 -14.98 6.56
C LEU A 57 -15.40 -15.34 7.64
N GLY A 58 -14.98 -15.49 8.89
CA GLY A 58 -15.86 -15.68 10.06
C GLY A 58 -16.37 -14.37 10.66
N ASP A 59 -15.65 -13.26 10.45
CA ASP A 59 -16.04 -11.91 10.88
C ASP A 59 -15.64 -10.85 9.83
N LEU A 60 -16.55 -10.61 8.87
CA LEU A 60 -16.36 -9.65 7.78
C LEU A 60 -16.23 -8.18 8.23
N SER A 61 -16.38 -7.89 9.52
CA SER A 61 -16.14 -6.56 10.11
C SER A 61 -14.73 -6.40 10.65
N ALA A 62 -14.06 -7.48 11.07
CA ALA A 62 -12.77 -7.47 11.74
C ALA A 62 -11.61 -7.13 10.79
N PHE A 63 -10.86 -6.07 11.09
CA PHE A 63 -9.59 -5.78 10.42
C PHE A 63 -8.54 -6.74 11.00
N VAL A 64 -7.98 -7.59 10.14
CA VAL A 64 -7.06 -8.67 10.54
C VAL A 64 -5.83 -8.66 9.65
N ALA A 65 -4.69 -9.06 10.21
CA ALA A 65 -3.49 -9.34 9.44
C ALA A 65 -3.64 -10.66 8.65
N PRO A 66 -2.98 -10.81 7.49
CA PRO A 66 -2.99 -11.99 6.66
C PRO A 66 -2.32 -13.17 7.37
N SER A 67 -2.92 -14.34 7.23
CA SER A 67 -2.36 -15.62 7.63
C SER A 67 -1.57 -16.20 6.47
N TYR A 68 -0.24 -16.25 6.62
CA TYR A 68 0.65 -16.91 5.67
C TYR A 68 1.13 -18.26 6.22
N ALA A 69 1.55 -19.14 5.33
CA ALA A 69 2.12 -20.42 5.70
C ALA A 69 3.48 -20.21 6.41
N GLY A 70 3.50 -20.42 7.72
CA GLY A 70 4.72 -20.26 8.55
C GLY A 70 4.71 -19.05 9.49
N GLY A 71 3.68 -18.20 9.45
CA GLY A 71 3.53 -17.05 10.34
C GLY A 71 2.48 -16.05 9.82
N GLY A 72 2.03 -15.13 10.67
CA GLY A 72 1.08 -14.09 10.30
C GLY A 72 -0.11 -13.96 11.24
N GLY A 73 -1.14 -13.27 10.75
CA GLY A 73 -2.43 -13.09 11.42
C GLY A 73 -3.43 -14.21 11.13
N THR A 74 -4.72 -13.88 11.21
CA THR A 74 -5.84 -14.82 11.08
C THR A 74 -6.63 -14.68 9.78
N GLY A 75 -6.41 -13.60 9.02
CA GLY A 75 -7.18 -13.31 7.82
C GLY A 75 -6.73 -14.12 6.61
N THR A 76 -7.66 -14.41 5.71
CA THR A 76 -7.33 -14.91 4.37
C THR A 76 -6.75 -13.75 3.55
N PRO A 77 -5.52 -13.86 3.00
CA PRO A 77 -4.96 -12.82 2.14
C PRO A 77 -5.82 -12.60 0.89
N LEU A 78 -6.09 -11.35 0.53
CA LEU A 78 -6.94 -10.99 -0.61
C LEU A 78 -6.17 -10.97 -1.94
N PHE A 79 -4.92 -10.50 -1.91
CA PHE A 79 -4.12 -10.20 -3.10
C PHE A 79 -2.69 -10.74 -3.02
N SER A 80 -2.40 -11.64 -2.10
CA SER A 80 -1.08 -12.24 -1.87
C SER A 80 -1.20 -13.71 -1.50
N GLY A 81 -0.06 -14.40 -1.32
CA GLY A 81 -0.05 -15.84 -1.12
C GLY A 81 -0.73 -16.57 -2.29
N ASN A 82 -1.70 -17.44 -1.99
CA ASN A 82 -2.47 -18.14 -3.04
C ASN A 82 -3.30 -17.19 -3.93
N ASN A 83 -3.59 -15.98 -3.47
CA ASN A 83 -4.36 -14.98 -4.22
C ASN A 83 -3.47 -13.93 -4.90
N ASN A 84 -2.16 -14.18 -5.03
CA ASN A 84 -1.23 -13.26 -5.70
C ASN A 84 -1.72 -12.83 -7.09
N SER A 85 -2.25 -13.77 -7.88
CA SER A 85 -2.79 -13.50 -9.22
C SER A 85 -4.03 -12.58 -9.26
N LEU A 86 -4.62 -12.27 -8.11
CA LEU A 86 -5.72 -11.29 -8.02
C LEU A 86 -5.22 -9.86 -7.87
N SER A 87 -3.95 -9.65 -7.51
CA SER A 87 -3.39 -8.31 -7.36
C SER A 87 -3.21 -7.60 -8.70
N ARG A 88 -3.10 -6.27 -8.64
CA ARG A 88 -2.74 -5.38 -9.75
C ARG A 88 -1.48 -4.55 -9.46
N SER A 89 -0.89 -4.74 -8.28
CA SER A 89 0.32 -4.05 -7.84
C SER A 89 1.28 -5.07 -7.27
N GLY A 90 2.50 -5.05 -7.77
CA GLY A 90 3.58 -5.84 -7.24
C GLY A 90 4.92 -5.41 -7.78
N PHE A 91 5.91 -6.22 -7.47
CA PHE A 91 7.29 -6.04 -7.87
C PHE A 91 7.87 -7.34 -8.42
N CYS A 92 8.61 -7.22 -9.52
CA CYS A 92 9.47 -8.28 -10.00
C CYS A 92 10.63 -8.43 -9.03
N VAL A 93 10.70 -9.55 -8.33
CA VAL A 93 11.73 -9.80 -7.32
C VAL A 93 12.41 -11.13 -7.60
N GLU A 94 13.69 -11.20 -7.28
CA GLU A 94 14.38 -12.48 -7.23
C GLU A 94 13.76 -13.31 -6.10
N ALA A 95 13.74 -14.64 -6.26
CA ALA A 95 13.18 -15.51 -5.26
C ALA A 95 13.93 -15.36 -3.92
N VAL A 96 13.19 -15.08 -2.85
CA VAL A 96 13.70 -14.93 -1.49
C VAL A 96 13.10 -15.99 -0.55
N PRO A 97 13.74 -16.28 0.59
CA PRO A 97 13.10 -17.03 1.66
C PRO A 97 11.97 -16.20 2.29
N GLY A 98 10.75 -16.32 1.74
CA GLY A 98 9.55 -15.61 2.18
C GLY A 98 8.32 -16.52 2.15
N LEU A 99 7.30 -16.14 1.39
CA LEU A 99 6.09 -16.92 1.18
C LEU A 99 6.40 -18.30 0.59
N ILE A 100 5.62 -19.31 1.00
CA ILE A 100 5.78 -20.72 0.57
C ILE A 100 4.51 -21.28 -0.08
N GLU A 101 3.44 -20.49 -0.10
CA GLU A 101 2.20 -20.76 -0.80
C GLU A 101 2.46 -20.93 -2.30
N GLU A 102 1.83 -21.92 -2.93
CA GLU A 102 2.06 -22.24 -4.34
C GLU A 102 1.87 -21.03 -5.27
N GLY A 103 0.88 -20.17 -4.97
CA GLY A 103 0.60 -18.97 -5.76
C GLY A 103 1.64 -17.84 -5.64
N ALA A 104 2.56 -17.90 -4.68
CA ALA A 104 3.55 -16.84 -4.41
C ALA A 104 4.87 -17.38 -3.83
N ALA A 105 5.23 -18.64 -4.13
CA ALA A 105 6.38 -19.28 -3.52
C ALA A 105 7.67 -18.52 -3.84
N GLY A 106 8.43 -18.14 -2.82
CA GLY A 106 9.64 -17.34 -2.95
C GLY A 106 9.41 -15.84 -3.03
N CYS A 107 8.17 -15.36 -2.88
CA CYS A 107 7.90 -13.93 -2.77
C CYS A 107 8.26 -13.42 -1.36
N PRO A 108 8.71 -12.15 -1.22
CA PRO A 108 8.80 -11.52 0.09
C PRO A 108 7.42 -11.48 0.76
N ILE A 109 7.40 -11.47 2.10
CA ILE A 109 6.15 -11.42 2.88
C ILE A 109 5.56 -10.00 2.78
N PRO A 110 4.35 -9.83 2.22
CA PRO A 110 3.68 -8.53 2.17
C PRO A 110 3.21 -8.12 3.56
N CYS A 111 3.36 -6.83 3.87
CA CYS A 111 3.00 -6.29 5.18
C CYS A 111 2.46 -4.86 5.05
N ASN A 112 1.70 -4.43 6.04
CA ASN A 112 1.22 -3.05 6.14
C ASN A 112 2.05 -2.28 7.16
N PRO A 113 2.79 -1.22 6.76
CA PRO A 113 3.65 -0.46 7.68
C PRO A 113 2.86 0.38 8.70
N THR A 114 1.54 0.54 8.53
CA THR A 114 0.66 1.24 9.48
C THR A 114 0.08 0.33 10.57
N TRP A 115 0.37 -0.97 10.53
CA TRP A 115 -0.09 -1.91 11.57
C TRP A 115 0.55 -1.65 12.93
N GLY A 116 -0.12 -2.11 13.98
CA GLY A 116 0.44 -2.15 15.33
C GLY A 116 1.63 -3.09 15.45
N SER A 117 2.44 -2.90 16.49
CA SER A 117 3.66 -3.70 16.72
C SER A 117 3.41 -5.20 16.79
N ASP A 118 2.25 -5.61 17.31
CA ASP A 118 1.92 -7.02 17.50
C ASP A 118 1.62 -7.71 16.17
N ASP A 119 0.86 -7.06 15.29
CA ASP A 119 0.58 -7.55 13.93
C ASP A 119 1.85 -7.56 13.08
N LEU A 120 2.66 -6.49 13.19
CA LEU A 120 3.97 -6.44 12.53
C LEU A 120 4.90 -7.55 13.01
N ALA A 121 4.93 -7.83 14.32
CA ALA A 121 5.73 -8.93 14.87
C ALA A 121 5.20 -10.29 14.41
N ALA A 122 3.87 -10.47 14.36
CA ALA A 122 3.24 -11.70 13.91
C ALA A 122 3.51 -11.99 12.41
N VAL A 123 3.49 -10.97 11.55
CA VAL A 123 3.69 -11.12 10.10
C VAL A 123 5.17 -11.09 9.70
N CYS A 124 5.95 -10.16 10.24
CA CYS A 124 7.35 -9.97 9.82
C CYS A 124 8.39 -10.67 10.71
N GLY A 125 8.00 -11.25 11.85
CA GLY A 125 8.89 -12.08 12.69
C GLY A 125 10.16 -11.37 13.22
N GLY A 126 10.17 -10.03 13.21
CA GLY A 126 11.31 -9.19 13.61
C GLY A 126 11.93 -8.37 12.48
N ALA A 127 11.61 -8.66 11.21
CA ALA A 127 11.92 -7.78 10.09
C ALA A 127 11.08 -6.50 10.14
N LYS A 128 11.53 -5.44 9.45
CA LYS A 128 10.78 -4.18 9.35
C LYS A 128 9.80 -4.26 8.19
N CYS A 129 8.58 -3.77 8.39
CA CYS A 129 7.69 -3.57 7.27
C CYS A 129 8.02 -2.25 6.57
N CYS A 130 8.52 -2.32 5.33
CA CYS A 130 8.89 -1.15 4.57
C CYS A 130 7.92 -0.93 3.42
N GLN A 131 7.37 0.28 3.37
CA GLN A 131 6.52 0.73 2.28
C GLN A 131 7.29 0.67 0.95
N THR A 132 6.64 0.13 -0.07
CA THR A 132 7.24 -0.18 -1.38
C THR A 132 7.06 0.91 -2.42
N VAL A 133 6.07 1.78 -2.23
CA VAL A 133 5.64 2.81 -3.18
C VAL A 133 5.33 4.07 -2.40
N GLU A 134 5.73 5.25 -2.87
CA GLU A 134 5.36 6.51 -2.23
C GLU A 134 3.86 6.82 -2.45
N LEU A 135 3.26 7.58 -1.54
CA LEU A 135 1.94 8.15 -1.78
C LEU A 135 2.03 9.33 -2.76
N GLU A 136 1.00 9.50 -3.58
CA GLU A 136 0.83 10.69 -4.41
C GLU A 136 -0.32 11.57 -3.87
N ALA A 137 -0.42 12.81 -4.34
CA ALA A 137 -1.42 13.76 -3.85
C ALA A 137 -2.87 13.30 -4.16
N GLU A 138 -3.03 12.53 -5.23
CA GLU A 138 -4.26 11.89 -5.71
C GLU A 138 -4.76 10.77 -4.79
N ASP A 139 -3.88 10.26 -3.92
CA ASP A 139 -4.20 9.21 -2.96
C ASP A 139 -4.80 9.77 -1.64
N CYS A 140 -4.92 11.10 -1.52
CA CYS A 140 -5.31 11.76 -0.28
C CYS A 140 -6.80 12.17 -0.29
N ALA A 141 -7.51 11.81 0.77
CA ALA A 141 -8.86 12.26 1.05
C ALA A 141 -8.88 13.21 2.26
N LEU A 142 -9.66 14.30 2.17
CA LEU A 142 -9.88 15.18 3.30
C LEU A 142 -10.88 14.53 4.26
N ASP A 143 -10.42 14.18 5.47
CA ASP A 143 -11.27 13.66 6.52
C ASP A 143 -11.67 14.81 7.47
N PRO A 144 -12.95 15.23 7.48
CA PRO A 144 -13.41 16.34 8.31
C PRO A 144 -13.45 15.99 9.81
N THR A 145 -13.26 14.73 10.18
CA THR A 145 -13.25 14.27 11.58
C THR A 145 -11.87 14.38 12.23
N LEU A 146 -10.83 14.67 11.44
CA LEU A 146 -9.45 14.80 11.90
C LEU A 146 -9.05 16.28 12.01
N GLY A 147 -8.17 16.58 12.97
CA GLY A 147 -7.67 17.93 13.19
C GLY A 147 -8.73 18.98 13.52
N ASP A 148 -8.34 20.25 13.46
CA ASP A 148 -9.22 21.36 13.84
C ASP A 148 -10.19 21.75 12.72
N SER A 149 -9.85 21.42 11.46
CA SER A 149 -10.61 21.83 10.26
C SER A 149 -10.63 20.76 9.17
N GLY A 150 -10.43 19.49 9.55
CA GLY A 150 -10.17 18.39 8.64
C GLY A 150 -8.67 18.22 8.36
N CYS A 151 -8.28 16.97 8.06
CA CYS A 151 -6.92 16.65 7.62
C CYS A 151 -6.98 15.74 6.39
N TYR A 152 -6.09 15.99 5.43
CA TYR A 152 -5.81 15.00 4.40
C TYR A 152 -5.10 13.81 5.03
N ARG A 153 -5.62 12.63 4.72
CA ARG A 153 -5.00 11.34 5.02
C ARG A 153 -5.06 10.44 3.80
N PRO A 154 -4.30 9.35 3.77
CA PRO A 154 -4.46 8.33 2.74
C PRO A 154 -5.92 7.86 2.67
N VAL A 155 -6.42 7.73 1.45
CA VAL A 155 -7.75 7.21 1.17
C VAL A 155 -7.77 5.70 1.38
N THR A 156 -8.87 5.21 1.92
CA THR A 156 -9.06 3.80 2.19
C THR A 156 -10.41 3.35 1.64
N GLY A 157 -10.62 2.05 1.58
CA GLY A 157 -11.85 1.44 1.13
C GLY A 157 -13.08 1.83 1.95
N VAL A 158 -12.90 2.28 3.20
CA VAL A 158 -14.04 2.80 3.99
C VAL A 158 -14.52 4.17 3.48
N ASP A 159 -13.71 4.90 2.73
CA ASP A 159 -14.08 6.17 2.11
C ASP A 159 -14.94 5.99 0.85
N ILE A 160 -15.20 4.76 0.44
CA ILE A 160 -16.19 4.47 -0.60
C ILE A 160 -17.58 4.85 -0.07
N MET A 161 -18.36 5.55 -0.91
CA MET A 161 -19.69 6.01 -0.53
C MET A 161 -20.55 4.89 0.09
N GLY A 162 -20.99 5.11 1.33
CA GLY A 162 -21.83 4.17 2.07
C GLY A 162 -21.09 3.11 2.88
N PHE A 163 -19.75 3.18 2.94
CA PHE A 163 -18.92 2.24 3.72
C PHE A 163 -18.49 2.80 5.08
N GLY A 164 -18.96 4.00 5.42
CA GLY A 164 -18.88 4.57 6.77
C GLY A 164 -17.64 5.41 7.06
N GLY A 165 -16.78 5.66 6.06
CA GLY A 165 -15.68 6.62 6.11
C GLY A 165 -16.10 8.02 5.66
N ALA A 166 -15.19 8.73 4.98
CA ALA A 166 -15.41 10.12 4.57
C ALA A 166 -16.31 10.28 3.31
N ASP A 167 -16.79 9.18 2.72
CA ASP A 167 -17.53 9.16 1.44
C ASP A 167 -16.80 9.97 0.33
N ALA A 168 -15.48 9.85 0.28
CA ALA A 168 -14.59 10.67 -0.54
C ALA A 168 -14.22 10.04 -1.89
N THR A 169 -14.54 8.77 -2.12
CA THR A 169 -14.15 8.05 -3.34
C THR A 169 -15.23 7.10 -3.83
N ASN A 170 -15.14 6.73 -5.11
CA ASN A 170 -15.91 5.65 -5.73
C ASN A 170 -15.04 4.44 -6.11
N TRP A 171 -13.75 4.46 -5.76
CA TRP A 171 -12.74 3.45 -6.11
C TRP A 171 -12.62 3.12 -7.61
N SER A 172 -13.05 4.04 -8.49
CA SER A 172 -12.90 3.86 -9.94
C SER A 172 -11.43 3.77 -10.34
N GLY A 173 -11.13 3.14 -11.47
CA GLY A 173 -9.77 2.83 -11.92
C GLY A 173 -8.83 4.02 -12.14
N SER A 174 -9.34 5.24 -12.09
CA SER A 174 -8.55 6.48 -12.16
C SER A 174 -8.73 7.36 -10.92
N ALA A 175 -9.34 6.84 -9.84
CA ALA A 175 -9.64 7.62 -8.64
C ALA A 175 -8.37 8.00 -7.87
N HIS A 176 -7.36 7.12 -7.88
CA HIS A 176 -6.15 7.23 -7.07
C HIS A 176 -4.96 6.74 -7.89
N ALA A 177 -3.78 7.32 -7.66
CA ALA A 177 -2.58 6.96 -8.40
C ALA A 177 -2.05 5.58 -7.98
N THR A 178 -2.21 5.26 -6.70
CA THR A 178 -1.58 4.07 -6.11
C THR A 178 -2.57 3.12 -5.43
N HIS A 179 -3.88 3.23 -5.66
CA HIS A 179 -4.85 2.33 -5.03
C HIS A 179 -4.61 0.84 -5.31
N GLN A 180 -4.93 0.04 -4.31
CA GLN A 180 -5.10 -1.40 -4.45
C GLN A 180 -6.32 -1.70 -5.31
N ASP A 181 -6.20 -2.73 -6.14
CA ASP A 181 -7.28 -3.27 -6.97
C ASP A 181 -8.14 -2.20 -7.69
N PRO A 182 -7.60 -1.52 -8.71
CA PRO A 182 -8.34 -0.52 -9.49
C PRO A 182 -9.67 -1.06 -10.02
N ASN A 183 -10.79 -0.39 -9.73
CA ASN A 183 -12.18 -0.84 -10.00
C ASN A 183 -12.65 -2.07 -9.20
N GLY A 184 -11.87 -2.57 -8.25
CA GLY A 184 -12.26 -3.70 -7.40
C GLY A 184 -12.36 -5.06 -8.13
N ALA A 185 -11.64 -5.23 -9.24
CA ALA A 185 -11.73 -6.43 -10.08
C ALA A 185 -11.28 -7.69 -9.33
N GLY A 186 -10.22 -7.59 -8.54
CA GLY A 186 -9.74 -8.63 -7.65
C GLY A 186 -10.74 -8.95 -6.54
N CYS A 187 -11.34 -7.95 -5.90
CA CYS A 187 -12.41 -8.13 -4.91
C CYS A 187 -13.64 -8.83 -5.48
N ILE A 188 -14.08 -8.45 -6.68
CA ILE A 188 -15.19 -9.11 -7.39
C ILE A 188 -14.86 -10.58 -7.64
N THR A 189 -13.63 -10.86 -8.08
CA THR A 189 -13.16 -12.23 -8.35
C THR A 189 -13.06 -13.05 -7.07
N PHE A 190 -12.48 -12.48 -6.01
CA PHE A 190 -12.32 -13.12 -4.70
C PHE A 190 -13.68 -13.48 -4.08
N ALA A 191 -14.65 -12.57 -4.18
CA ALA A 191 -15.98 -12.75 -3.59
C ALA A 191 -16.86 -13.77 -4.32
N GLN A 192 -16.55 -14.11 -5.58
CA GLN A 192 -17.29 -15.10 -6.38
C GLN A 192 -18.82 -14.86 -6.41
N GLY A 193 -19.24 -13.58 -6.39
CA GLY A 193 -20.64 -13.17 -6.40
C GLY A 193 -21.30 -13.00 -5.02
N ASP A 194 -20.58 -13.22 -3.92
CA ASP A 194 -21.07 -12.89 -2.58
C ASP A 194 -20.89 -11.38 -2.28
N GLU A 195 -22.00 -10.66 -2.23
CA GLU A 195 -22.01 -9.20 -2.01
C GLU A 195 -21.43 -8.79 -0.64
N ALA A 196 -21.58 -9.63 0.39
CA ALA A 196 -21.07 -9.32 1.72
C ALA A 196 -19.55 -9.46 1.76
N ILE A 197 -19.01 -10.53 1.15
CA ILE A 197 -17.56 -10.71 0.99
C ILE A 197 -16.98 -9.62 0.09
N GLN A 198 -17.66 -9.30 -1.01
CA GLN A 198 -17.22 -8.24 -1.92
C GLN A 198 -17.13 -6.89 -1.19
N GLY A 199 -18.20 -6.50 -0.49
CA GLY A 199 -18.20 -5.25 0.29
C GLY A 199 -17.14 -5.25 1.40
N ALA A 200 -16.90 -6.40 2.03
CA ALA A 200 -15.84 -6.53 3.02
C ALA A 200 -14.44 -6.41 2.42
N CYS A 201 -14.21 -7.01 1.24
CA CYS A 201 -12.96 -6.86 0.49
C CYS A 201 -12.72 -5.40 0.12
N PHE A 202 -13.72 -4.71 -0.43
CA PHE A 202 -13.60 -3.29 -0.76
C PHE A 202 -13.24 -2.44 0.46
N ARG A 203 -13.80 -2.71 1.65
CA ARG A 203 -13.43 -2.01 2.90
C ARG A 203 -11.98 -2.23 3.35
N ARG A 204 -11.29 -3.25 2.83
CA ARG A 204 -9.89 -3.57 3.14
C ARG A 204 -8.91 -2.92 2.17
N LEU A 205 -9.41 -2.31 1.08
CA LEU A 205 -8.55 -1.63 0.12
C LEU A 205 -7.96 -0.36 0.74
N SER A 206 -6.78 0.01 0.27
CA SER A 206 -6.08 1.25 0.59
C SER A 206 -5.24 1.69 -0.62
N VAL A 207 -4.43 2.71 -0.41
CA VAL A 207 -3.39 3.20 -1.32
C VAL A 207 -2.01 2.71 -0.86
N ALA A 208 -0.95 3.31 -1.39
CA ALA A 208 0.42 2.88 -1.14
C ALA A 208 0.84 2.87 0.35
N ASP A 209 0.17 3.62 1.22
CA ASP A 209 0.50 3.71 2.65
C ASP A 209 0.43 2.35 3.37
N GLN A 210 -0.43 1.46 2.90
CA GLN A 210 -0.62 0.14 3.51
C GLN A 210 0.06 -1.00 2.76
N ARG A 211 0.92 -0.70 1.79
CA ARG A 211 1.62 -1.72 0.99
C ARG A 211 3.11 -1.71 1.24
N GLY A 212 3.66 -2.91 1.37
CA GLY A 212 5.06 -3.06 1.73
C GLY A 212 5.50 -4.50 1.76
N PHE A 213 6.79 -4.69 2.01
CA PHE A 213 7.40 -5.99 2.25
C PHE A 213 8.15 -6.00 3.59
N CYS A 214 8.16 -7.16 4.24
CA CYS A 214 9.03 -7.40 5.38
C CYS A 214 10.49 -7.46 4.91
N GLN A 215 11.35 -6.62 5.48
CA GLN A 215 12.76 -6.47 5.08
C GLN A 215 13.70 -6.45 6.28
N ASN A 216 14.86 -7.09 6.11
CA ASN A 216 15.95 -7.09 7.09
C ASN A 216 16.86 -5.87 6.87
N VAL A 217 16.32 -4.67 7.12
CA VAL A 217 17.02 -3.40 6.97
C VAL A 217 17.10 -2.66 8.30
N GLU A 218 18.07 -1.75 8.43
CA GLU A 218 18.20 -0.91 9.62
C GLU A 218 17.11 0.16 9.69
N VAL A 219 16.77 0.77 8.54
CA VAL A 219 15.76 1.82 8.44
C VAL A 219 15.00 1.68 7.12
N CYS A 220 13.67 1.83 7.16
CA CYS A 220 12.87 1.89 5.94
C CYS A 220 13.03 3.28 5.27
N PRO A 221 13.15 3.36 3.94
CA PRO A 221 13.36 4.63 3.24
C PRO A 221 12.27 5.68 3.50
N LEU A 222 11.00 5.27 3.54
CA LEU A 222 9.85 6.17 3.74
C LEU A 222 9.51 6.41 5.23
N THR A 223 10.40 6.01 6.13
CA THR A 223 10.28 6.28 7.58
C THR A 223 11.46 7.10 8.10
N GLN A 224 12.27 7.68 7.20
CA GLN A 224 13.47 8.44 7.58
C GLN A 224 13.07 9.75 8.30
N PRO A 225 13.86 10.19 9.30
CA PRO A 225 13.64 11.48 9.95
C PRO A 225 13.70 12.63 8.93
N GLY A 226 12.55 13.19 8.58
CA GLY A 226 12.41 14.28 7.60
C GLY A 226 11.69 13.90 6.30
N TYR A 227 11.35 12.63 6.10
CA TYR A 227 10.37 12.26 5.09
C TYR A 227 8.99 12.80 5.48
N ILE A 228 8.29 13.39 4.52
CA ILE A 228 6.92 13.91 4.66
C ILE A 228 6.14 13.31 3.50
N ASP A 229 5.11 12.53 3.79
CA ASP A 229 4.26 11.94 2.76
C ASP A 229 3.39 13.01 2.05
N ALA A 230 2.85 12.67 0.88
CA ALA A 230 2.07 13.59 0.07
C ALA A 230 0.85 14.19 0.79
N CYS A 231 0.17 13.42 1.66
CA CYS A 231 -1.00 13.92 2.37
C CYS A 231 -0.60 14.89 3.49
N SER A 232 0.46 14.58 4.23
CA SER A 232 1.06 15.48 5.22
C SER A 232 1.60 16.76 4.57
N ALA A 233 2.27 16.65 3.41
CA ALA A 233 2.74 17.81 2.65
C ALA A 233 1.59 18.71 2.22
N ARG A 234 0.45 18.12 1.83
CA ARG A 234 -0.77 18.85 1.49
C ARG A 234 -1.39 19.55 2.70
N ASN A 235 -1.47 18.89 3.86
CA ASN A 235 -1.91 19.53 5.10
C ASN A 235 -1.08 20.79 5.41
N ALA A 236 0.25 20.69 5.32
CA ALA A 236 1.14 21.81 5.55
C ALA A 236 0.95 22.94 4.52
N ALA A 237 0.78 22.59 3.23
CA ALA A 237 0.56 23.57 2.16
C ALA A 237 -0.77 24.32 2.30
N GLU A 238 -1.82 23.66 2.79
CA GLU A 238 -3.14 24.25 3.04
C GLU A 238 -3.28 24.89 4.43
N GLY A 239 -2.25 24.79 5.28
CA GLY A 239 -2.23 25.38 6.62
C GLY A 239 -3.18 24.68 7.60
N LEU A 240 -3.46 23.40 7.39
CA LEU A 240 -4.29 22.59 8.28
C LEU A 240 -3.51 22.20 9.55
N SER A 241 -4.17 22.29 10.71
CA SER A 241 -3.58 22.02 12.02
C SER A 241 -4.34 20.93 12.77
N GLY A 242 -3.66 20.29 13.72
CA GLY A 242 -4.21 19.14 14.46
C GLY A 242 -4.17 17.83 13.66
N CYS A 243 -3.52 17.86 12.51
CA CYS A 243 -2.95 16.71 11.82
C CYS A 243 -1.60 16.37 12.51
#